data_AF-A0A091R0Y3-F1
#
_entry.id   AF-A0A091R0Y3-F1
#
_cell.length_a   1.000
_cell.length_b   1.000
_cell.length_c   1.000
_cell.angle_alpha   90.00
_cell.angle_beta   90.00
_cell.angle_gamma   90.00
#
_symmetry.space_group_name_H-M   'P 1'
#
loop_
_entity.id
_entity.type
_entity.pdbx_description
1 polymer ?
#
loop_
_entity_poly.entity_id
_entity_poly.type
_entity_poly.pdbx_seq_one_letter_code
_entity_poly.pdbx_strand_id
1 'polypeptide(L)'
;APFLPPKPPPPIIIVPDPPSNNEERPAHLLEDPLCADVILVLQEKIKIYAHKIYLSTSSSKFYDLFLMDLSEEDQQSTAGHGFGGAVTAAAERMLHQEERHHGRDFLLRAASFDICESTEEAGSGQRKPCLRASTSDGILRGNRYENGERGLRRGRDLSSWSRAFTSIQEEMAEDPLTYKSKLMVVVKMDASIQPGPFRAVLKYLYTGELDENERDLMHIAHIAELLEVFDLRMMVANILNNEAFMNQEITKAFHVRRTNRVKECLAKGTFSDVTFVLDDGAISAHKPLLISSCDWMAVMFGGPFVESSTNEVALPYTSKSCMRAVLEYLYTGQFSSSPDLDDMKLIILANRLCLPHLVALTEQYTVTGLMEAAQMMVDIDGDVLVFLELAQFHCAYQLADWCLHHICTNYNNVCRKFPRDMKAMSGENQEYFEKHRWPPVWYLKEEDHYQRAKKEREKEDYLHLKRQPKRRWLFWNASSSPSSS
;
A
#
# COMPACT_ATOMS: atom_id res chain seq x y z
N ALA A 1 -44.07 24.33 -22.68
CA ALA A 1 -43.35 23.05 -22.69
C ALA A 1 -43.82 22.22 -21.50
N PRO A 2 -43.81 20.89 -21.57
CA PRO A 2 -43.96 20.02 -20.41
C PRO A 2 -42.84 20.24 -19.39
N PHE A 3 -43.07 19.80 -18.16
CA PHE A 3 -42.09 19.90 -17.07
C PHE A 3 -41.17 18.67 -17.10
N LEU A 4 -39.89 18.90 -17.39
CA LEU A 4 -38.85 17.88 -17.24
C LEU A 4 -38.50 17.75 -15.74
N PRO A 5 -38.73 16.59 -15.09
CA PRO A 5 -38.27 16.39 -13.71
C PRO A 5 -36.74 16.53 -13.62
N PRO A 6 -36.20 17.00 -12.48
CA PRO A 6 -34.76 17.09 -12.29
C PRO A 6 -34.08 15.72 -12.49
N LYS A 7 -32.84 15.74 -12.98
CA LYS A 7 -31.99 14.54 -13.05
C LYS A 7 -31.84 14.00 -11.62
N PRO A 8 -32.01 12.68 -11.36
CA PRO A 8 -31.77 12.15 -10.04
C PRO A 8 -30.30 12.37 -9.64
N PRO A 9 -29.98 12.50 -8.33
CA PRO A 9 -28.61 12.61 -7.87
C PRO A 9 -27.87 11.27 -8.03
N PRO A 10 -26.54 11.28 -8.23
CA PRO A 10 -25.74 10.05 -8.22
C PRO A 10 -25.74 9.41 -6.82
N PRO A 11 -25.61 8.07 -6.73
CA PRO A 11 -25.38 7.40 -5.45
C PRO A 11 -24.05 7.84 -4.84
N ILE A 12 -24.00 7.88 -3.52
CA ILE A 12 -22.80 8.23 -2.75
C ILE A 12 -22.10 6.94 -2.35
N ILE A 13 -20.82 6.82 -2.69
CA ILE A 13 -19.98 5.70 -2.22
C ILE A 13 -19.65 5.92 -0.75
N ILE A 14 -20.00 4.94 0.09
CA ILE A 14 -19.74 4.94 1.51
C ILE A 14 -18.53 4.05 1.76
N VAL A 15 -17.45 4.66 2.25
CA VAL A 15 -16.32 3.94 2.81
C VAL A 15 -16.61 3.73 4.29
N PRO A 16 -16.65 2.49 4.81
CA PRO A 16 -16.82 2.24 6.24
C PRO A 16 -15.58 2.71 7.01
N ASP A 17 -15.66 2.85 8.33
CA ASP A 17 -14.46 3.09 9.13
C ASP A 17 -13.43 1.96 8.94
N PRO A 18 -12.11 2.25 9.00
CA PRO A 18 -11.09 1.23 8.96
C PRO A 18 -11.29 0.23 10.12
N PRO A 19 -10.90 -1.05 9.95
CA PRO A 19 -11.14 -2.07 10.95
C PRO A 19 -10.47 -1.70 12.28
N SER A 20 -11.28 -1.55 13.34
CA SER A 20 -10.92 -0.97 14.65
C SER A 20 -9.85 -1.76 15.43
N ASN A 21 -9.42 -2.90 14.90
CA ASN A 21 -8.49 -3.83 15.50
C ASN A 21 -7.04 -3.61 15.05
N ASN A 22 -6.79 -2.77 14.04
CA ASN A 22 -5.44 -2.50 13.52
C ASN A 22 -4.50 -1.83 14.53
N GLU A 23 -5.02 -1.09 15.51
CA GLU A 23 -4.20 -0.38 16.52
C GLU A 23 -3.83 -1.29 17.71
N GLU A 24 -4.74 -2.16 18.15
CA GLU A 24 -4.52 -3.07 19.29
C GLU A 24 -3.79 -4.37 18.90
N ARG A 25 -4.00 -4.90 17.68
CA ARG A 25 -3.38 -6.17 17.23
C ARG A 25 -1.84 -6.21 17.28
N PRO A 26 -1.10 -5.12 16.96
CA PRO A 26 0.33 -5.06 17.21
C PRO A 26 0.71 -5.37 18.67
N ALA A 27 -0.03 -4.86 19.65
CA ALA A 27 0.25 -5.18 21.06
C ALA A 27 -0.02 -6.65 21.38
N HIS A 28 -1.12 -7.21 20.85
CA HIS A 28 -1.44 -8.63 21.06
C HIS A 28 -0.40 -9.59 20.49
N LEU A 29 0.33 -9.21 19.43
CA LEU A 29 1.46 -10.01 18.91
C LEU A 29 2.66 -10.14 19.87
N LEU A 30 2.69 -9.41 21.00
CA LEU A 30 3.64 -9.64 22.10
C LEU A 30 3.12 -10.62 23.17
N GLU A 31 1.82 -10.86 23.20
CA GLU A 31 1.13 -11.78 24.13
C GLU A 31 0.89 -13.14 23.49
N ASP A 32 0.45 -13.13 22.22
CA ASP A 32 0.25 -14.27 21.33
C ASP A 32 1.22 -14.16 20.13
N PRO A 33 2.49 -14.58 20.29
CA PRO A 33 3.59 -14.28 19.36
C PRO A 33 3.60 -15.16 18.09
N LEU A 34 2.47 -15.19 17.38
CA LEU A 34 2.31 -15.84 16.07
C LEU A 34 3.37 -15.34 15.08
N CYS A 35 4.03 -16.27 14.38
CA CYS A 35 5.11 -15.99 13.44
C CYS A 35 6.33 -15.24 14.02
N ALA A 36 6.58 -15.28 15.35
CA ALA A 36 7.78 -14.68 15.94
C ALA A 36 9.08 -15.24 15.34
N ASP A 37 10.03 -14.37 15.00
CA ASP A 37 11.30 -14.73 14.34
C ASP A 37 12.55 -14.32 15.16
N VAL A 38 12.32 -13.71 16.33
CA VAL A 38 13.36 -13.39 17.33
C VAL A 38 12.93 -13.80 18.75
N ILE A 39 13.90 -14.28 19.53
CA ILE A 39 13.80 -14.54 20.98
C ILE A 39 14.73 -13.58 21.72
N LEU A 40 14.16 -12.76 22.58
CA LEU A 40 14.88 -11.86 23.48
C LEU A 40 15.04 -12.57 24.83
N VAL A 41 16.27 -12.86 25.23
CA VAL A 41 16.58 -13.60 26.48
C VAL A 41 17.08 -12.63 27.54
N LEU A 42 16.28 -12.45 28.60
CA LEU A 42 16.60 -11.61 29.75
C LEU A 42 17.00 -12.49 30.94
N GLN A 43 17.99 -12.02 31.72
CA GLN A 43 18.40 -12.63 32.99
C GLN A 43 18.64 -14.15 32.86
N GLU A 44 19.21 -14.57 31.72
CA GLU A 44 19.51 -15.94 31.29
C GLU A 44 18.33 -16.94 31.22
N LYS A 45 17.10 -16.54 31.60
CA LYS A 45 15.96 -17.46 31.81
C LYS A 45 14.65 -16.99 31.18
N ILE A 46 14.41 -15.68 31.13
CA ILE A 46 13.14 -15.13 30.66
C ILE A 46 13.24 -14.96 29.15
N LYS A 47 12.47 -15.77 28.41
CA LYS A 47 12.33 -15.63 26.95
C LYS A 47 11.12 -14.75 26.64
N ILE A 48 11.31 -13.74 25.79
CA ILE A 48 10.24 -12.97 25.17
C ILE A 48 10.36 -13.19 23.65
N TYR A 49 9.28 -13.68 23.04
CA TYR A 49 9.20 -13.85 21.59
C TYR A 49 8.73 -12.54 20.96
N ALA A 50 9.34 -12.15 19.84
CA ALA A 50 9.05 -10.91 19.15
C ALA A 50 9.33 -11.04 17.64
N HIS A 51 9.19 -9.93 16.92
CA HIS A 51 9.22 -9.84 15.47
C HIS A 51 10.26 -8.82 15.01
N LYS A 52 11.26 -9.24 14.23
CA LYS A 52 12.31 -8.35 13.69
C LYS A 52 11.70 -7.16 12.98
N ILE A 53 10.68 -7.37 12.13
CA ILE A 53 10.06 -6.28 11.37
C ILE A 53 9.46 -5.18 12.26
N TYR A 54 8.82 -5.51 13.38
CA TYR A 54 8.29 -4.50 14.32
C TYR A 54 9.42 -3.77 15.06
N LEU A 55 10.41 -4.50 15.58
CA LEU A 55 11.54 -3.92 16.29
C LEU A 55 12.41 -3.02 15.38
N SER A 56 12.71 -3.48 14.16
CA SER A 56 13.54 -2.78 13.16
C SER A 56 12.86 -1.57 12.51
N THR A 57 11.53 -1.56 12.44
CA THR A 57 10.79 -0.40 11.90
C THR A 57 10.62 0.71 12.93
N SER A 58 10.74 0.39 14.22
CA SER A 58 10.58 1.30 15.35
C SER A 58 11.90 1.68 16.05
N SER A 59 12.98 0.93 15.86
CA SER A 59 14.32 1.22 16.42
C SER A 59 15.43 0.95 15.40
N SER A 60 16.24 1.97 15.11
CA SER A 60 17.45 1.82 14.29
C SER A 60 18.45 0.86 14.94
N LYS A 61 18.54 0.81 16.28
CA LYS A 61 19.47 -0.10 16.96
C LYS A 61 19.11 -1.56 16.74
N PHE A 62 17.81 -1.90 16.73
CA PHE A 62 17.35 -3.23 16.34
C PHE A 62 17.51 -3.50 14.83
N TYR A 63 17.25 -2.50 13.99
CA TYR A 63 17.46 -2.60 12.53
C TYR A 63 18.92 -2.96 12.21
N ASP A 64 19.89 -2.23 12.78
CA ASP A 64 21.32 -2.47 12.58
C ASP A 64 21.76 -3.81 13.17
N LEU A 65 21.25 -4.17 14.36
CA LEU A 65 21.51 -5.45 15.02
C LEU A 65 21.11 -6.66 14.15
N PHE A 66 19.92 -6.62 13.55
CA PHE A 66 19.41 -7.74 12.73
C PHE A 66 19.96 -7.76 11.29
N LEU A 67 20.73 -6.74 10.89
CA LEU A 67 21.48 -6.73 9.62
C LEU A 67 22.97 -7.09 9.80
N MET A 68 23.43 -7.35 11.02
CA MET A 68 24.80 -7.86 11.24
C MET A 68 24.99 -9.20 10.54
N ASP A 69 26.08 -9.35 9.78
CA ASP A 69 26.50 -10.68 9.35
C ASP A 69 26.94 -11.50 10.57
N LEU A 70 26.41 -12.71 10.70
CA LEU A 70 26.69 -13.63 11.79
C LEU A 70 27.66 -14.74 11.39
N SER A 71 28.30 -14.64 10.22
CA SER A 71 29.40 -15.53 9.80
C SER A 71 30.62 -15.45 10.74
N GLU A 72 31.37 -16.55 10.85
CA GLU A 72 32.47 -16.70 11.83
C GLU A 72 33.80 -16.04 11.38
N GLU A 73 33.88 -15.43 10.20
CA GLU A 73 35.17 -15.13 9.54
C GLU A 73 35.99 -13.98 10.18
N ASP A 74 35.41 -13.13 11.04
CA ASP A 74 36.11 -11.98 11.64
C ASP A 74 36.82 -12.25 12.98
N GLN A 75 36.61 -13.40 13.63
CA GLN A 75 37.00 -13.57 15.05
C GLN A 75 38.50 -13.84 15.31
N GLN A 76 39.39 -13.68 14.32
CA GLN A 76 40.84 -13.97 14.45
C GLN A 76 41.80 -12.84 14.02
N SER A 77 41.31 -11.64 13.68
CA SER A 77 42.15 -10.56 13.13
C SER A 77 42.26 -9.27 13.98
N THR A 78 42.15 -9.37 15.32
CA THR A 78 42.40 -8.23 16.24
C THR A 78 43.52 -8.47 17.26
N ALA A 79 44.62 -9.09 16.81
CA ALA A 79 45.87 -9.17 17.58
C ALA A 79 47.10 -8.80 16.72
N GLY A 80 47.28 -7.49 16.46
CA GLY A 80 48.58 -6.93 16.05
C GLY A 80 48.62 -6.14 14.75
N HIS A 81 49.13 -4.91 14.87
CA HIS A 81 49.49 -3.96 13.81
C HIS A 81 48.37 -3.36 12.95
N GLY A 82 48.55 -2.09 12.60
CA GLY A 82 47.58 -1.31 11.84
C GLY A 82 48.20 -0.56 10.67
N PHE A 83 47.41 0.39 10.16
CA PHE A 83 47.68 1.30 9.05
C PHE A 83 47.43 0.77 7.63
N GLY A 84 46.27 1.16 7.08
CA GLY A 84 46.12 1.55 5.68
C GLY A 84 45.72 0.49 4.65
N GLY A 85 44.60 0.72 3.97
CA GLY A 85 44.39 0.23 2.59
C GLY A 85 43.27 -0.81 2.40
N ALA A 86 42.10 -0.30 2.02
CA ALA A 86 41.10 -0.88 1.12
C ALA A 86 40.94 -2.42 0.98
N VAL A 87 39.71 -2.90 1.22
CA VAL A 87 39.08 -3.88 0.32
C VAL A 87 37.66 -3.40 -0.03
N THR A 88 37.42 -3.16 -1.31
CA THR A 88 36.09 -3.04 -1.92
C THR A 88 35.65 -4.39 -2.48
N ALA A 89 34.36 -4.50 -2.84
CA ALA A 89 33.74 -5.56 -3.65
C ALA A 89 33.31 -6.87 -2.94
N ALA A 90 32.11 -6.85 -2.36
CA ALA A 90 31.27 -8.04 -2.13
C ALA A 90 29.77 -7.76 -2.33
N ALA A 91 29.40 -6.96 -3.34
CA ALA A 91 28.00 -6.61 -3.63
C ALA A 91 27.72 -6.37 -5.12
N GLU A 92 28.21 -7.25 -6.01
CA GLU A 92 27.90 -7.17 -7.44
C GLU A 92 28.04 -8.54 -8.12
N ARG A 93 26.94 -9.31 -8.18
CA ARG A 93 26.73 -10.44 -9.11
C ARG A 93 25.29 -10.96 -9.06
N MET A 94 24.41 -10.28 -9.79
CA MET A 94 23.41 -10.86 -10.71
C MET A 94 22.40 -9.77 -11.08
N LEU A 95 22.53 -9.22 -12.30
CA LEU A 95 21.44 -8.80 -13.20
C LEU A 95 22.06 -8.12 -14.44
N HIS A 96 22.07 -8.85 -15.55
CA HIS A 96 21.81 -8.28 -16.87
C HIS A 96 20.34 -8.70 -17.18
N GLN A 97 19.47 -7.92 -17.81
CA GLN A 97 19.70 -6.82 -18.75
C GLN A 97 18.41 -5.97 -18.86
N GLU A 98 18.50 -4.64 -18.70
CA GLU A 98 17.83 -3.65 -19.57
C GLU A 98 18.17 -2.21 -19.13
N GLU A 99 18.35 -1.32 -20.11
CA GLU A 99 18.79 0.05 -19.89
C GLU A 99 17.61 1.02 -19.76
N ARG A 100 17.68 1.97 -18.80
CA ARG A 100 17.44 3.40 -19.06
C ARG A 100 17.83 4.31 -17.88
N HIS A 101 18.55 5.36 -18.25
CA HIS A 101 18.91 6.61 -17.55
C HIS A 101 18.55 6.80 -16.07
N HIS A 102 19.60 7.06 -15.27
CA HIS A 102 19.51 7.56 -13.91
C HIS A 102 19.16 9.06 -13.86
N GLY A 103 18.24 9.43 -12.98
CA GLY A 103 18.22 10.74 -12.31
C GLY A 103 18.39 10.51 -10.81
N ARG A 104 19.59 10.80 -10.26
CA ARG A 104 19.87 10.72 -8.81
C ARG A 104 20.08 12.12 -8.26
N ASP A 105 19.02 12.70 -7.72
CA ASP A 105 19.14 13.82 -6.79
C ASP A 105 19.43 13.27 -5.39
N PHE A 106 20.61 13.61 -4.85
CA PHE A 106 20.94 13.36 -3.45
C PHE A 106 21.36 14.69 -2.81
N LEU A 107 20.49 15.23 -1.96
CA LEU A 107 20.70 16.53 -1.32
C LEU A 107 21.79 16.43 -0.25
N LEU A 108 22.93 17.08 -0.51
CA LEU A 108 23.99 17.28 0.47
C LEU A 108 23.65 18.43 1.42
N ARG A 109 23.93 18.22 2.71
CA ARG A 109 23.98 19.29 3.72
C ARG A 109 25.30 20.06 3.53
N ALA A 110 25.22 21.39 3.51
CA ALA A 110 26.32 22.26 3.09
C ALA A 110 27.50 22.37 4.07
N ALA A 111 28.73 22.51 3.53
CA ALA A 111 29.70 23.52 3.97
C ALA A 111 30.90 23.68 2.99
N SER A 112 31.14 24.94 2.61
CA SER A 112 32.39 25.55 2.10
C SER A 112 33.01 25.15 0.74
N PHE A 113 33.50 26.19 0.06
CA PHE A 113 34.29 26.19 -1.18
C PHE A 113 35.72 25.69 -0.97
N ASP A 114 36.32 25.12 -2.02
CA ASP A 114 37.56 25.65 -2.61
C ASP A 114 37.66 25.27 -4.10
N ILE A 115 38.38 26.07 -4.90
CA ILE A 115 38.47 25.97 -6.37
C ILE A 115 39.89 25.57 -6.78
N CYS A 116 40.03 24.61 -7.71
CA CYS A 116 41.18 24.58 -8.63
C CYS A 116 40.87 23.77 -9.91
N GLU A 117 41.44 24.19 -11.05
CA GLU A 117 41.16 23.67 -12.40
C GLU A 117 42.22 22.66 -12.91
N SER A 118 41.87 21.94 -13.99
CA SER A 118 42.79 21.36 -15.00
C SER A 118 43.64 20.13 -14.57
N THR A 119 44.05 19.19 -15.44
CA THR A 119 43.92 19.03 -16.91
C THR A 119 43.92 17.52 -17.30
N GLU A 120 43.68 17.27 -18.59
CA GLU A 120 43.93 16.10 -19.47
C GLU A 120 45.17 15.20 -19.14
N GLU A 121 45.42 14.00 -19.69
CA GLU A 121 45.01 13.37 -20.97
C GLU A 121 45.13 11.80 -20.94
N ALA A 122 45.13 11.13 -22.10
CA ALA A 122 44.87 9.70 -22.32
C ALA A 122 46.09 8.74 -22.35
N GLY A 123 45.85 7.42 -22.34
CA GLY A 123 46.87 6.39 -22.60
C GLY A 123 46.33 4.95 -22.68
N SER A 124 46.57 4.24 -23.79
CA SER A 124 46.04 2.89 -24.10
C SER A 124 47.04 1.75 -23.85
N GLY A 125 46.57 0.51 -23.65
CA GLY A 125 47.45 -0.67 -23.63
C GLY A 125 46.78 -2.04 -23.36
N GLN A 126 46.97 -3.01 -24.26
CA GLN A 126 46.41 -4.37 -24.20
C GLN A 126 47.17 -5.32 -23.24
N ARG A 127 46.48 -6.33 -22.66
CA ARG A 127 46.69 -7.79 -22.95
C ARG A 127 45.93 -8.75 -22.01
N LYS A 128 45.32 -9.80 -22.61
CA LYS A 128 45.08 -11.14 -22.01
C LYS A 128 46.26 -12.05 -22.41
N PRO A 129 46.65 -13.14 -21.69
CA PRO A 129 45.82 -14.32 -21.38
C PRO A 129 46.04 -14.83 -19.91
N CYS A 130 45.68 -16.04 -19.45
CA CYS A 130 45.22 -17.26 -20.11
C CYS A 130 44.28 -18.15 -19.22
N LEU A 131 43.95 -19.33 -19.75
CA LEU A 131 43.15 -20.43 -19.21
C LEU A 131 43.80 -21.20 -18.05
N ARG A 132 42.98 -21.75 -17.15
CA ARG A 132 43.12 -23.16 -16.72
C ARG A 132 41.78 -23.73 -16.21
N ALA A 133 41.44 -24.93 -16.67
CA ALA A 133 40.39 -25.76 -16.12
C ALA A 133 41.00 -26.81 -15.18
N SER A 134 40.22 -27.29 -14.20
CA SER A 134 40.51 -28.55 -13.50
C SER A 134 39.22 -29.18 -12.99
N THR A 135 38.78 -30.23 -13.68
CA THR A 135 37.74 -31.16 -13.24
C THR A 135 38.38 -32.37 -12.56
N SER A 136 37.83 -32.85 -11.45
CA SER A 136 37.95 -34.27 -11.07
C SER A 136 36.87 -34.69 -10.07
N ASP A 137 36.10 -35.70 -10.45
CA ASP A 137 35.17 -36.45 -9.59
C ASP A 137 35.88 -37.16 -8.43
N GLY A 138 35.16 -37.49 -7.35
CA GLY A 138 35.78 -37.94 -6.10
C GLY A 138 34.97 -38.74 -5.08
N ILE A 139 33.97 -39.53 -5.50
CA ILE A 139 33.45 -40.72 -4.78
C ILE A 139 32.77 -40.51 -3.40
N LEU A 140 31.50 -40.91 -3.35
CA LEU A 140 30.75 -41.16 -2.11
C LEU A 140 31.42 -42.25 -1.25
N ARG A 141 31.67 -41.95 0.04
CA ARG A 141 31.95 -42.99 1.04
C ARG A 141 31.15 -42.70 2.32
N GLY A 142 29.97 -43.31 2.42
CA GLY A 142 29.16 -43.21 3.63
C GLY A 142 29.80 -43.98 4.79
N ASN A 143 29.73 -43.40 5.99
CA ASN A 143 29.78 -44.14 7.23
C ASN A 143 28.91 -43.40 8.26
N ARG A 144 28.04 -44.13 8.96
CA ARG A 144 27.19 -43.61 10.04
C ARG A 144 27.97 -43.51 11.37
N TYR A 145 27.31 -42.88 12.34
CA TYR A 145 27.48 -42.94 13.79
C TYR A 145 28.26 -41.80 14.47
N GLU A 146 27.47 -40.94 15.11
CA GLU A 146 27.65 -40.48 16.50
C GLU A 146 28.95 -39.75 16.87
N ASN A 147 29.04 -38.45 16.56
CA ASN A 147 29.23 -37.43 17.61
C ASN A 147 29.02 -35.99 17.11
N GLY A 148 28.42 -35.15 17.95
CA GLY A 148 28.52 -33.68 17.85
C GLY A 148 27.55 -32.99 16.90
N GLU A 149 26.41 -32.53 17.43
CA GLU A 149 25.65 -31.41 16.87
C GLU A 149 26.45 -30.10 17.00
N ARG A 150 27.47 -29.93 16.15
CA ARG A 150 28.02 -28.61 15.80
C ARG A 150 27.48 -28.19 14.45
N GLY A 151 26.16 -28.01 14.39
CA GLY A 151 25.57 -27.16 13.35
C GLY A 151 26.14 -25.75 13.49
N LEU A 152 26.42 -25.09 12.36
CA LEU A 152 26.92 -23.72 12.25
C LEU A 152 26.28 -22.78 13.29
N ARG A 153 27.01 -22.42 14.35
CA ARG A 153 26.56 -21.44 15.35
C ARG A 153 26.94 -20.05 14.90
N ARG A 154 26.22 -19.55 13.89
CA ARG A 154 26.33 -18.16 13.44
C ARG A 154 25.95 -17.22 14.58
N GLY A 155 26.90 -16.41 15.06
CA GLY A 155 26.67 -15.50 16.17
C GLY A 155 27.88 -14.63 16.54
N ARG A 156 27.63 -13.54 17.28
CA ARG A 156 28.64 -12.60 17.77
C ARG A 156 28.39 -12.21 19.23
N ASP A 157 29.48 -11.96 19.96
CA ASP A 157 29.47 -11.18 21.20
C ASP A 157 29.21 -9.70 20.86
N LEU A 158 28.37 -9.04 21.64
CA LEU A 158 27.94 -7.65 21.45
C LEU A 158 28.34 -6.74 22.62
N SER A 159 29.03 -7.26 23.63
CA SER A 159 29.43 -6.53 24.84
C SER A 159 30.22 -5.25 24.57
N SER A 160 30.95 -5.18 23.45
CA SER A 160 31.68 -3.99 22.98
C SER A 160 30.88 -3.08 22.04
N TRP A 161 29.78 -3.57 21.45
CA TRP A 161 28.94 -2.85 20.49
C TRP A 161 27.75 -2.14 21.14
N SER A 162 27.18 -2.73 22.20
CA SER A 162 26.02 -2.18 22.89
C SER A 162 26.03 -2.51 24.37
N ARG A 163 25.55 -1.57 25.18
CA ARG A 163 25.27 -1.78 26.61
C ARG A 163 23.95 -2.51 26.86
N ALA A 164 23.11 -2.69 25.84
CA ALA A 164 21.82 -3.38 25.92
C ALA A 164 21.89 -4.87 25.57
N PHE A 165 22.91 -5.31 24.81
CA PHE A 165 22.97 -6.65 24.22
C PHE A 165 24.30 -7.31 24.56
N THR A 166 24.24 -8.55 25.06
CA THR A 166 25.42 -9.37 25.35
C THR A 166 25.83 -10.20 24.14
N SER A 167 24.87 -10.75 23.37
CA SER A 167 25.18 -11.53 22.16
C SER A 167 23.97 -11.69 21.25
N ILE A 168 24.23 -12.00 19.98
CA ILE A 168 23.24 -12.38 18.96
C ILE A 168 23.70 -13.68 18.29
N GLN A 169 22.78 -14.60 18.05
CA GLN A 169 23.06 -15.89 17.41
C GLN A 169 21.81 -16.44 16.71
N GLU A 170 22.00 -17.27 15.67
CA GLU A 170 20.92 -18.06 15.06
C GLU A 170 20.84 -19.44 15.71
N GLU A 171 19.65 -19.81 16.22
CA GLU A 171 19.41 -21.12 16.83
C GLU A 171 18.09 -21.72 16.35
N MET A 172 18.04 -23.05 16.23
CA MET A 172 16.78 -23.77 16.07
C MET A 172 16.03 -23.73 17.40
N ALA A 173 14.83 -23.17 17.39
CA ALA A 173 13.98 -23.04 18.56
C ALA A 173 12.56 -23.52 18.25
N GLU A 174 11.84 -23.97 19.27
CA GLU A 174 10.41 -24.29 19.15
C GLU A 174 9.60 -22.99 19.11
N ASP A 175 8.75 -22.87 18.09
CA ASP A 175 7.72 -21.85 18.03
C ASP A 175 6.75 -21.99 19.22
N PRO A 176 6.45 -20.92 19.97
CA PRO A 176 5.76 -21.01 21.25
C PRO A 176 4.29 -21.47 21.18
N LEU A 177 3.68 -21.48 19.98
CA LEU A 177 2.25 -21.71 19.77
C LEU A 177 2.00 -22.95 18.92
N THR A 178 2.80 -23.13 17.86
CA THR A 178 2.71 -24.27 16.95
C THR A 178 3.60 -25.45 17.36
N TYR A 179 4.53 -25.24 18.31
CA TYR A 179 5.55 -26.20 18.76
C TYR A 179 6.44 -26.75 17.63
N LYS A 180 6.45 -26.09 16.48
CA LYS A 180 7.31 -26.45 15.34
C LYS A 180 8.71 -25.89 15.56
N SER A 181 9.74 -26.72 15.35
CA SER A 181 11.13 -26.24 15.37
C SER A 181 11.41 -25.40 14.13
N LYS A 182 11.89 -24.17 14.32
CA LYS A 182 12.26 -23.23 13.25
C LYS A 182 13.52 -22.45 13.61
N LEU A 183 14.21 -21.91 12.61
CA LEU A 183 15.37 -21.06 12.83
C LEU A 183 14.91 -19.69 13.37
N MET A 184 15.42 -19.28 14.52
CA MET A 184 15.12 -17.99 15.14
C MET A 184 16.41 -17.26 15.49
N VAL A 185 16.37 -15.92 15.47
CA VAL A 185 17.47 -15.12 16.03
C VAL A 185 17.28 -15.04 17.54
N VAL A 186 18.31 -15.39 18.30
CA VAL A 186 18.33 -15.30 19.76
C VAL A 186 19.26 -14.16 20.17
N VAL A 187 18.68 -13.14 20.80
CA VAL A 187 19.43 -11.99 21.35
C VAL A 187 19.45 -12.12 22.86
N LYS A 188 20.64 -12.17 23.46
CA LYS A 188 20.79 -12.10 24.92
C LYS A 188 20.91 -10.64 25.33
N MET A 189 19.97 -10.21 26.18
CA MET A 189 19.91 -8.86 26.72
C MET A 189 20.86 -8.73 27.92
N ASP A 190 21.42 -7.54 28.14
CA ASP A 190 22.25 -7.27 29.32
C ASP A 190 21.47 -7.45 30.64
N ALA A 191 22.17 -7.85 31.70
CA ALA A 191 21.60 -8.14 33.01
C ALA A 191 20.93 -6.92 33.70
N SER A 192 21.28 -5.70 33.29
CA SER A 192 20.62 -4.47 33.77
C SER A 192 19.15 -4.36 33.31
N ILE A 193 18.77 -4.97 32.19
CA ILE A 193 17.45 -4.82 31.59
C ILE A 193 16.39 -5.59 32.38
N GLN A 194 15.47 -4.85 33.01
CA GLN A 194 14.41 -5.41 33.85
C GLN A 194 13.19 -5.85 33.02
N PRO A 195 12.61 -7.04 33.26
CA PRO A 195 11.54 -7.59 32.42
C PRO A 195 10.26 -6.76 32.32
N GLY A 196 9.80 -6.14 33.42
CA GLY A 196 8.59 -5.31 33.42
C GLY A 196 8.77 -4.05 32.57
N PRO A 197 9.74 -3.17 32.89
CA PRO A 197 10.06 -1.99 32.09
C PRO A 197 10.38 -2.32 30.62
N PHE A 198 11.08 -3.44 30.35
CA PHE A 198 11.37 -3.85 28.98
C PHE A 198 10.10 -4.26 28.20
N ARG A 199 9.09 -4.87 28.84
CA ARG A 199 7.80 -5.14 28.19
C ARG A 199 7.06 -3.86 27.79
N ALA A 200 7.12 -2.81 28.61
CA ALA A 200 6.57 -1.50 28.24
C ALA A 200 7.32 -0.88 27.04
N VAL A 201 8.66 -0.99 27.00
CA VAL A 201 9.47 -0.57 25.84
C VAL A 201 9.10 -1.38 24.57
N LEU A 202 8.93 -2.71 24.69
CA LEU A 202 8.49 -3.54 23.57
C LEU A 202 7.09 -3.17 23.09
N LYS A 203 6.13 -2.94 24.00
CA LYS A 203 4.79 -2.47 23.65
C LYS A 203 4.86 -1.17 22.86
N TYR A 204 5.65 -0.19 23.33
CA TYR A 204 5.91 1.05 22.59
C TYR A 204 6.49 0.81 21.19
N LEU A 205 7.47 -0.09 21.03
CA LEU A 205 8.01 -0.42 19.70
C LEU A 205 6.98 -1.06 18.76
N TYR A 206 5.91 -1.66 19.29
CA TYR A 206 4.83 -2.25 18.49
C TYR A 206 3.66 -1.31 18.23
N THR A 207 3.30 -0.44 19.18
CA THR A 207 2.14 0.47 19.07
C THR A 207 2.51 1.92 18.75
N GLY A 208 3.64 2.43 19.24
CA GLY A 208 3.97 3.87 19.26
C GLY A 208 3.44 4.62 20.49
N GLU A 209 2.86 3.88 21.44
CA GLU A 209 2.16 4.44 22.61
C GLU A 209 2.83 4.03 23.92
N LEU A 210 2.69 4.89 24.94
CA LEU A 210 3.12 4.65 26.31
C LEU A 210 1.97 5.07 27.23
N ASP A 211 1.60 4.23 28.20
CA ASP A 211 0.62 4.57 29.23
C ASP A 211 1.23 5.60 30.20
N GLU A 212 0.51 6.71 30.42
CA GLU A 212 0.91 7.76 31.37
C GLU A 212 0.95 7.25 32.83
N ASN A 213 0.23 6.16 33.13
CA ASN A 213 0.14 5.54 34.46
C ASN A 213 1.17 4.43 34.68
N GLU A 214 2.09 4.23 33.74
CA GLU A 214 3.11 3.19 33.82
C GLU A 214 4.03 3.42 35.05
N ARG A 215 4.32 2.36 35.81
CA ARG A 215 4.86 2.51 37.17
C ARG A 215 6.36 2.80 37.20
N ASP A 216 7.08 2.28 36.21
CA ASP A 216 8.53 2.22 36.17
C ASP A 216 9.14 3.17 35.12
N LEU A 217 8.52 4.33 34.90
CA LEU A 217 8.94 5.35 33.92
C LEU A 217 10.46 5.60 33.90
N MET A 218 11.11 5.75 35.06
CA MET A 218 12.56 5.96 35.13
C MET A 218 13.38 4.78 34.56
N HIS A 219 12.95 3.55 34.80
CA HIS A 219 13.58 2.35 34.23
C HIS A 219 13.29 2.22 32.74
N ILE A 220 12.10 2.62 32.28
CA ILE A 220 11.73 2.66 30.85
C ILE A 220 12.60 3.68 30.11
N ALA A 221 12.78 4.89 30.64
CA ALA A 221 13.68 5.90 30.07
C ALA A 221 15.14 5.39 29.99
N HIS A 222 15.62 4.69 31.01
CA HIS A 222 16.96 4.11 30.99
C HIS A 222 17.12 3.04 29.92
N ILE A 223 16.16 2.12 29.78
CA ILE A 223 16.19 1.09 28.73
C ILE A 223 16.03 1.73 27.34
N ALA A 224 15.18 2.75 27.20
CA ALA A 224 15.03 3.51 25.95
C ALA A 224 16.33 4.23 25.56
N GLU A 225 17.11 4.74 26.53
CA GLU A 225 18.46 5.27 26.29
C GLU A 225 19.43 4.19 25.80
N LEU A 226 19.48 3.02 26.46
CA LEU A 226 20.35 1.90 26.08
C LEU A 226 20.04 1.33 24.68
N LEU A 227 18.78 1.41 24.25
CA LEU A 227 18.29 0.95 22.94
C LEU A 227 18.18 2.08 21.89
N GLU A 228 18.63 3.30 22.24
CA GLU A 228 18.62 4.50 21.38
C GLU A 228 17.21 4.86 20.86
N VAL A 229 16.16 4.55 21.63
CA VAL A 229 14.75 4.88 21.36
C VAL A 229 14.46 6.28 21.90
N PHE A 230 15.01 7.30 21.24
CA PHE A 230 14.97 8.69 21.70
C PHE A 230 13.54 9.22 21.92
N ASP A 231 12.59 8.83 21.08
CA ASP A 231 11.19 9.26 21.14
C ASP A 231 10.52 8.83 22.45
N LEU A 232 10.66 7.55 22.82
CA LEU A 232 10.16 7.02 24.09
C LEU A 232 10.81 7.71 25.29
N ARG A 233 12.13 7.96 25.24
CA ARG A 233 12.85 8.69 26.29
C ARG A 233 12.32 10.12 26.46
N MET A 234 11.94 10.79 25.36
CA MET A 234 11.29 12.11 25.41
C MET A 234 9.86 12.03 25.95
N MET A 235 9.06 11.03 25.54
CA MET A 235 7.69 10.84 26.04
C MET A 235 7.66 10.61 27.55
N VAL A 236 8.58 9.79 28.07
CA VAL A 236 8.74 9.59 29.51
C VAL A 236 9.09 10.90 30.22
N ALA A 237 10.03 11.68 29.68
CA ALA A 237 10.39 12.98 30.27
C ALA A 237 9.19 13.95 30.33
N ASN A 238 8.38 14.00 29.27
CA ASN A 238 7.16 14.80 29.24
C ASN A 238 6.15 14.34 30.29
N ILE A 239 5.92 13.02 30.46
CA ILE A 239 5.01 12.48 31.49
C ILE A 239 5.50 12.88 32.89
N LEU A 240 6.79 12.69 33.18
CA LEU A 240 7.39 13.04 34.48
C LEU A 240 7.31 14.54 34.80
N ASN A 241 7.28 15.41 33.78
CA ASN A 241 7.12 16.85 33.92
C ASN A 241 5.65 17.32 33.98
N ASN A 242 4.66 16.42 33.80
CA ASN A 242 3.24 16.74 33.60
C ASN A 242 2.94 17.49 32.28
N GLU A 243 3.75 17.24 31.26
CA GLU A 243 3.67 17.83 29.92
C GLU A 243 3.24 16.79 28.85
N ALA A 244 2.57 15.70 29.27
CA ALA A 244 2.21 14.56 28.43
C ALA A 244 1.40 14.94 27.17
N PHE A 245 0.70 16.09 27.17
CA PHE A 245 0.02 16.63 25.98
C PHE A 245 0.96 16.80 24.77
N MET A 246 2.25 17.06 24.98
CA MET A 246 3.26 17.16 23.91
C MET A 246 3.61 15.80 23.26
N ASN A 247 3.17 14.68 23.84
CA ASN A 247 3.42 13.36 23.28
C ASN A 247 2.64 13.11 22.00
N GLN A 248 1.56 13.85 21.73
CA GLN A 248 0.77 13.68 20.51
C GLN A 248 1.61 13.93 19.24
N GLU A 249 2.48 14.93 19.26
CA GLU A 249 3.41 15.26 18.16
C GLU A 249 4.51 14.19 18.02
N ILE A 250 5.02 13.66 19.14
CA ILE A 250 6.02 12.60 19.13
C ILE A 250 5.43 11.32 18.55
N THR A 251 4.24 10.91 18.98
CA THR A 251 3.50 9.75 18.46
C THR A 251 3.25 9.89 16.96
N LYS A 252 2.70 11.03 16.49
CA LYS A 252 2.53 11.31 15.04
C LYS A 252 3.85 11.16 14.27
N ALA A 253 4.95 11.74 14.77
CA ALA A 253 6.27 11.69 14.13
C ALA A 253 6.91 10.30 14.15
N PHE A 254 6.60 9.47 15.16
CA PHE A 254 6.98 8.06 15.22
C PHE A 254 6.26 7.24 14.15
N HIS A 255 4.93 7.32 14.08
CA HIS A 255 4.15 6.59 13.08
C HIS A 255 4.53 6.96 11.64
N VAL A 256 4.75 8.24 11.33
CA VAL A 256 5.22 8.67 10.00
C VAL A 256 6.57 8.03 9.63
N ARG A 257 7.55 8.03 10.54
CA ARG A 257 8.86 7.40 10.29
C ARG A 257 8.75 5.88 10.14
N ARG A 258 7.99 5.23 11.03
CA ARG A 258 7.77 3.79 11.01
C ARG A 258 7.07 3.36 9.72
N THR A 259 6.02 4.03 9.29
CA THR A 259 5.34 3.80 8.01
C THR A 259 6.30 3.91 6.82
N ASN A 260 7.17 4.93 6.79
CA ASN A 260 8.18 5.07 5.74
C ASN A 260 9.20 3.91 5.76
N ARG A 261 9.65 3.47 6.94
CA ARG A 261 10.56 2.32 7.09
C ARG A 261 9.89 0.99 6.73
N VAL A 262 8.60 0.82 7.02
CA VAL A 262 7.81 -0.35 6.58
C VAL A 262 7.69 -0.39 5.05
N LYS A 263 7.39 0.74 4.40
CA LYS A 263 7.41 0.85 2.93
C LYS A 263 8.79 0.54 2.34
N GLU A 264 9.86 1.00 2.97
CA GLU A 264 11.24 0.66 2.59
C GLU A 264 11.53 -0.85 2.68
N CYS A 265 11.12 -1.50 3.77
CA CYS A 265 11.30 -2.95 3.96
C CYS A 265 10.49 -3.75 2.92
N LEU A 266 9.23 -3.35 2.64
CA LEU A 266 8.41 -3.94 1.58
C LEU A 266 9.05 -3.80 0.19
N ALA A 267 9.60 -2.63 -0.14
CA ALA A 267 10.25 -2.40 -1.43
C ALA A 267 11.55 -3.19 -1.62
N LYS A 268 12.30 -3.45 -0.54
CA LYS A 268 13.61 -4.14 -0.56
C LYS A 268 13.53 -5.63 -0.23
N GLY A 269 12.45 -6.11 0.37
CA GLY A 269 12.36 -7.45 0.98
C GLY A 269 13.16 -7.58 2.29
N THR A 270 13.54 -6.48 2.94
CA THR A 270 14.36 -6.52 4.16
C THR A 270 13.55 -7.13 5.31
N PHE A 271 14.03 -8.23 5.88
CA PHE A 271 13.34 -9.05 6.91
C PHE A 271 12.09 -9.80 6.41
N SER A 272 11.89 -9.96 5.10
CA SER A 272 10.75 -10.76 4.58
C SER A 272 10.89 -12.25 4.93
N ASP A 273 9.80 -12.84 5.40
CA ASP A 273 9.69 -14.26 5.78
C ASP A 273 8.64 -15.02 4.93
N VAL A 274 8.01 -14.35 3.95
CA VAL A 274 7.15 -14.97 2.94
C VAL A 274 7.30 -14.27 1.59
N THR A 275 7.18 -15.03 0.50
CA THR A 275 7.12 -14.54 -0.88
C THR A 275 5.83 -15.02 -1.53
N PHE A 276 5.03 -14.09 -2.04
CA PHE A 276 3.86 -14.41 -2.84
C PHE A 276 4.27 -14.61 -4.30
N VAL A 277 3.88 -15.75 -4.87
CA VAL A 277 4.06 -16.10 -6.29
C VAL A 277 2.77 -15.75 -7.03
N LEU A 278 2.89 -14.90 -8.05
CA LEU A 278 1.82 -14.22 -8.78
C LEU A 278 1.92 -14.53 -10.28
N ASP A 279 0.93 -14.13 -11.07
CA ASP A 279 0.87 -14.45 -12.51
C ASP A 279 2.03 -13.81 -13.32
N ASP A 280 2.53 -12.66 -12.85
CA ASP A 280 3.52 -11.79 -13.50
C ASP A 280 4.83 -11.65 -12.67
N GLY A 281 5.02 -12.47 -11.65
CA GLY A 281 6.28 -12.53 -10.88
C GLY A 281 6.08 -12.86 -9.41
N ALA A 282 6.91 -12.27 -8.55
CA ALA A 282 6.85 -12.49 -7.10
C ALA A 282 7.00 -11.18 -6.29
N ILE A 283 6.44 -11.16 -5.08
CA ILE A 283 6.61 -10.09 -4.08
C ILE A 283 6.92 -10.70 -2.71
N SER A 284 7.98 -10.24 -2.06
CA SER A 284 8.30 -10.59 -0.68
C SER A 284 7.55 -9.71 0.32
N ALA A 285 7.14 -10.30 1.44
CA ALA A 285 6.34 -9.69 2.49
C ALA A 285 6.68 -10.28 3.87
N HIS A 286 6.00 -9.79 4.90
CA HIS A 286 6.29 -10.04 6.31
C HIS A 286 5.03 -10.59 7.00
N LYS A 287 5.00 -11.88 7.37
CA LYS A 287 3.87 -12.53 8.04
C LYS A 287 3.38 -11.74 9.26
N PRO A 288 4.24 -11.20 10.16
CA PRO A 288 3.78 -10.47 11.34
C PRO A 288 2.92 -9.24 11.01
N LEU A 289 3.27 -8.48 9.96
CA LEU A 289 2.46 -7.34 9.52
C LEU A 289 1.15 -7.78 8.85
N LEU A 290 1.16 -8.92 8.15
CA LEU A 290 -0.01 -9.45 7.46
C LEU A 290 -1.05 -10.01 8.43
N ILE A 291 -0.62 -10.80 9.42
CA ILE A 291 -1.52 -11.38 10.43
C ILE A 291 -2.09 -10.31 11.37
N SER A 292 -1.37 -9.20 11.59
CA SER A 292 -1.86 -8.06 12.38
C SER A 292 -3.02 -7.31 11.70
N SER A 293 -3.10 -7.32 10.36
CA SER A 293 -4.04 -6.48 9.60
C SER A 293 -5.04 -7.26 8.75
N CYS A 294 -4.92 -8.58 8.65
CA CYS A 294 -5.81 -9.44 7.85
C CYS A 294 -6.08 -10.78 8.54
N ASP A 295 -7.32 -10.97 9.02
CA ASP A 295 -7.75 -12.20 9.69
C ASP A 295 -7.62 -13.45 8.81
N TRP A 296 -7.87 -13.31 7.49
CA TRP A 296 -7.67 -14.39 6.54
C TRP A 296 -6.20 -14.86 6.49
N MET A 297 -5.25 -13.93 6.52
CA MET A 297 -3.82 -14.24 6.58
C MET A 297 -3.38 -14.71 7.97
N ALA A 298 -3.99 -14.21 9.05
CA ALA A 298 -3.78 -14.72 10.41
C ALA A 298 -4.14 -16.21 10.52
N VAL A 299 -5.28 -16.62 9.95
CA VAL A 299 -5.67 -18.04 9.87
C VAL A 299 -4.70 -18.85 8.98
N MET A 300 -4.31 -18.32 7.83
CA MET A 300 -3.41 -19.00 6.89
C MET A 300 -2.01 -19.24 7.48
N PHE A 301 -1.40 -18.23 8.12
CA PHE A 301 -0.04 -18.32 8.65
C PHE A 301 0.04 -18.84 10.08
N GLY A 302 -0.97 -18.60 10.93
CA GLY A 302 -1.02 -19.08 12.32
C GLY A 302 -1.66 -20.47 12.48
N GLY A 303 -2.43 -20.93 11.50
CA GLY A 303 -3.15 -22.20 11.55
C GLY A 303 -2.32 -23.45 11.20
N PRO A 304 -2.96 -24.63 11.16
CA PRO A 304 -2.31 -25.90 10.81
C PRO A 304 -1.98 -26.06 9.32
N PHE A 305 -2.19 -25.02 8.51
CA PHE A 305 -2.01 -25.02 7.06
C PHE A 305 -0.53 -25.07 6.65
N VAL A 306 -0.25 -25.41 5.39
CA VAL A 306 1.13 -25.59 4.90
C VAL A 306 1.89 -24.25 4.85
N GLU A 307 1.16 -23.17 4.59
CA GLU A 307 1.61 -21.78 4.53
C GLU A 307 2.18 -21.25 5.86
N SER A 308 1.79 -21.85 7.00
CA SER A 308 2.45 -21.61 8.30
C SER A 308 3.94 -21.97 8.26
N SER A 309 4.32 -22.94 7.42
CA SER A 309 5.64 -23.59 7.40
C SER A 309 6.39 -23.42 6.09
N THR A 310 5.79 -22.80 5.07
CA THR A 310 6.46 -22.41 3.82
C THR A 310 6.83 -20.93 3.82
N ASN A 311 7.86 -20.59 3.05
CA ASN A 311 8.24 -19.20 2.77
C ASN A 311 7.72 -18.74 1.39
N GLU A 312 6.96 -19.59 0.68
CA GLU A 312 6.33 -19.28 -0.60
C GLU A 312 4.84 -19.61 -0.54
N VAL A 313 4.01 -18.74 -1.10
CA VAL A 313 2.54 -18.89 -1.19
C VAL A 313 2.10 -18.47 -2.60
N ALA A 314 1.43 -19.36 -3.33
CA ALA A 314 0.93 -19.06 -4.67
C ALA A 314 -0.45 -18.41 -4.63
N LEU A 315 -0.59 -17.25 -5.25
CA LEU A 315 -1.86 -16.54 -5.44
C LEU A 315 -2.12 -16.40 -6.96
N PRO A 316 -2.63 -17.45 -7.62
CA PRO A 316 -2.97 -17.37 -9.05
C PRO A 316 -4.12 -16.39 -9.29
N TYR A 317 -4.22 -15.91 -10.53
CA TYR A 317 -5.19 -14.91 -10.98
C TYR A 317 -5.01 -13.54 -10.30
N THR A 318 -3.77 -13.20 -9.97
CA THR A 318 -3.38 -11.99 -9.23
C THR A 318 -2.13 -11.39 -9.87
N SER A 319 -2.17 -10.09 -10.18
CA SER A 319 -1.01 -9.33 -10.66
C SER A 319 -0.18 -8.73 -9.53
N LYS A 320 1.07 -8.39 -9.85
CA LYS A 320 2.00 -7.70 -8.96
C LYS A 320 1.50 -6.31 -8.54
N SER A 321 0.76 -5.62 -9.41
CA SER A 321 0.15 -4.33 -9.07
C SER A 321 -0.94 -4.46 -8.00
N CYS A 322 -1.91 -5.36 -8.19
CA CYS A 322 -2.98 -5.60 -7.22
C CYS A 322 -2.45 -6.12 -5.88
N MET A 323 -1.51 -7.08 -5.89
CA MET A 323 -0.93 -7.59 -4.64
C MET A 323 -0.11 -6.50 -3.91
N ARG A 324 0.61 -5.63 -4.63
CA ARG A 324 1.30 -4.49 -4.01
C ARG A 324 0.32 -3.53 -3.33
N ALA A 325 -0.78 -3.17 -3.99
CA ALA A 325 -1.81 -2.31 -3.42
C ALA A 325 -2.42 -2.91 -2.13
N VAL A 326 -2.65 -4.23 -2.10
CA VAL A 326 -3.06 -4.95 -0.87
C VAL A 326 -1.99 -4.86 0.23
N LEU A 327 -0.72 -5.12 -0.08
CA LEU A 327 0.36 -5.09 0.91
C LEU A 327 0.56 -3.68 1.49
N GLU A 328 0.54 -2.64 0.66
CA GLU A 328 0.63 -1.24 1.10
C GLU A 328 -0.58 -0.85 1.96
N TYR A 329 -1.79 -1.26 1.58
CA TYR A 329 -2.99 -1.07 2.38
C TYR A 329 -2.89 -1.77 3.75
N LEU A 330 -2.53 -3.05 3.81
CA LEU A 330 -2.40 -3.81 5.06
C LEU A 330 -1.32 -3.23 5.98
N TYR A 331 -0.26 -2.64 5.42
CA TYR A 331 0.89 -2.13 6.17
C TYR A 331 0.71 -0.70 6.68
N THR A 332 -0.24 0.05 6.12
CA THR A 332 -0.36 1.49 6.38
C THR A 332 -1.78 1.97 6.67
N GLY A 333 -2.79 1.11 6.48
CA GLY A 333 -4.21 1.46 6.54
C GLY A 333 -4.70 2.32 5.37
N GLN A 334 -3.83 2.68 4.42
CA GLN A 334 -4.11 3.61 3.33
C GLN A 334 -4.11 2.90 1.97
N PHE A 335 -5.17 3.11 1.19
CA PHE A 335 -5.15 2.73 -0.23
C PHE A 335 -4.15 3.59 -1.00
N SER A 336 -3.37 2.94 -1.87
CA SER A 336 -2.40 3.59 -2.77
C SER A 336 -2.61 3.04 -4.18
N SER A 337 -2.93 3.93 -5.13
CA SER A 337 -3.08 3.58 -6.55
C SER A 337 -1.75 3.67 -7.30
N SER A 338 -1.60 2.90 -8.37
CA SER A 338 -0.47 2.97 -9.30
C SER A 338 -0.95 2.94 -10.75
N PRO A 339 -0.18 3.47 -11.73
CA PRO A 339 -0.61 3.55 -13.13
C PRO A 339 -0.86 2.20 -13.83
N ASP A 340 -0.34 1.12 -13.26
CA ASP A 340 -0.47 -0.29 -13.66
C ASP A 340 -1.51 -1.06 -12.84
N LEU A 341 -2.27 -0.38 -11.97
CA LEU A 341 -3.34 -0.97 -11.18
C LEU A 341 -4.60 -1.18 -12.03
N ASP A 342 -5.18 -2.37 -11.90
CA ASP A 342 -6.48 -2.71 -12.45
C ASP A 342 -7.48 -2.76 -11.28
N ASP A 343 -8.33 -1.74 -11.18
CA ASP A 343 -9.26 -1.55 -10.08
C ASP A 343 -10.18 -2.76 -9.87
N MET A 344 -10.69 -3.36 -10.96
CA MET A 344 -11.56 -4.54 -10.86
C MET A 344 -10.78 -5.74 -10.34
N LYS A 345 -9.56 -5.99 -10.82
CA LYS A 345 -8.70 -7.06 -10.27
C LYS A 345 -8.34 -6.82 -8.80
N LEU A 346 -8.17 -5.57 -8.38
CA LEU A 346 -7.97 -5.25 -6.97
C LEU A 346 -9.22 -5.55 -6.13
N ILE A 347 -10.42 -5.18 -6.61
CA ILE A 347 -11.68 -5.51 -5.91
C ILE A 347 -11.86 -7.03 -5.79
N ILE A 348 -11.58 -7.79 -6.84
CA ILE A 348 -11.63 -9.27 -6.83
C ILE A 348 -10.69 -9.84 -5.75
N LEU A 349 -9.44 -9.35 -5.71
CA LEU A 349 -8.44 -9.77 -4.72
C LEU A 349 -8.85 -9.37 -3.30
N ALA A 350 -9.33 -8.15 -3.10
CA ALA A 350 -9.78 -7.64 -1.80
C ALA A 350 -10.99 -8.43 -1.27
N ASN A 351 -11.95 -8.78 -2.14
CA ASN A 351 -13.05 -9.68 -1.78
C ASN A 351 -12.55 -11.09 -1.40
N ARG A 352 -11.62 -11.67 -2.18
CA ARG A 352 -11.00 -12.98 -1.89
C ARG A 352 -10.25 -13.01 -0.55
N LEU A 353 -9.66 -11.89 -0.15
CA LEU A 353 -8.93 -11.73 1.12
C LEU A 353 -9.80 -11.18 2.27
N CYS A 354 -11.11 -11.03 2.04
CA CYS A 354 -12.08 -10.50 3.01
C CYS A 354 -11.74 -9.10 3.54
N LEU A 355 -11.38 -8.18 2.64
CA LEU A 355 -11.00 -6.78 2.94
C LEU A 355 -12.08 -5.78 2.47
N PRO A 356 -13.27 -5.72 3.09
CA PRO A 356 -14.39 -4.90 2.60
C PRO A 356 -14.11 -3.39 2.61
N HIS A 357 -13.29 -2.89 3.53
CA HIS A 357 -12.86 -1.50 3.55
C HIS A 357 -11.99 -1.14 2.33
N LEU A 358 -11.10 -2.05 1.90
CA LEU A 358 -10.31 -1.86 0.66
C LEU A 358 -11.18 -1.95 -0.60
N VAL A 359 -12.21 -2.81 -0.61
CA VAL A 359 -13.22 -2.84 -1.68
C VAL A 359 -13.89 -1.47 -1.81
N ALA A 360 -14.45 -0.94 -0.72
CA ALA A 360 -15.14 0.35 -0.74
C ALA A 360 -14.22 1.53 -1.12
N LEU A 361 -12.96 1.53 -0.66
CA LEU A 361 -11.94 2.51 -1.10
C LEU A 361 -11.66 2.42 -2.61
N THR A 362 -11.59 1.20 -3.15
CA THR A 362 -11.34 0.99 -4.59
C THR A 362 -12.57 1.41 -5.41
N GLU A 363 -13.78 1.04 -4.99
CA GLU A 363 -15.03 1.53 -5.62
C GLU A 363 -15.11 3.06 -5.63
N GLN A 364 -14.76 3.71 -4.51
CA GLN A 364 -14.73 5.18 -4.43
C GLN A 364 -13.71 5.77 -5.41
N TYR A 365 -12.52 5.18 -5.50
CA TYR A 365 -11.47 5.62 -6.42
C TYR A 365 -11.91 5.50 -7.89
N THR A 366 -12.41 4.33 -8.31
CA THR A 366 -12.89 4.09 -9.69
C THR A 366 -14.01 5.06 -10.06
N VAL A 367 -15.01 5.23 -9.19
CA VAL A 367 -16.12 6.17 -9.41
C VAL A 367 -15.61 7.62 -9.50
N THR A 368 -14.64 8.01 -8.66
CA THR A 368 -14.06 9.36 -8.70
C THR A 368 -13.34 9.60 -10.03
N GLY A 369 -12.50 8.66 -10.49
CA GLY A 369 -11.82 8.75 -11.77
C GLY A 369 -12.78 8.84 -12.97
N LEU A 370 -13.86 8.04 -12.97
CA LEU A 370 -14.91 8.11 -13.98
C LEU A 370 -15.65 9.46 -13.95
N MET A 371 -15.96 10.00 -12.76
CA MET A 371 -16.58 11.32 -12.60
C MET A 371 -15.68 12.47 -13.06
N GLU A 372 -14.36 12.39 -12.81
CA GLU A 372 -13.38 13.38 -13.29
C GLU A 372 -13.23 13.31 -14.82
N ALA A 373 -13.11 12.12 -15.39
CA ALA A 373 -13.06 11.91 -16.84
C ALA A 373 -14.31 12.47 -17.54
N ALA A 374 -15.51 12.22 -16.98
CA ALA A 374 -16.77 12.79 -17.49
C ALA A 374 -16.81 14.33 -17.42
N GLN A 375 -16.26 14.94 -16.35
CA GLN A 375 -16.13 16.40 -16.24
C GLN A 375 -15.17 16.97 -17.28
N MET A 376 -14.12 16.23 -17.64
CA MET A 376 -13.18 16.55 -18.73
C MET A 376 -13.75 16.25 -20.13
N MET A 377 -15.04 15.90 -20.25
CA MET A 377 -15.72 15.56 -21.51
C MET A 377 -15.14 14.32 -22.23
N VAL A 378 -14.50 13.41 -21.49
CA VAL A 378 -14.09 12.09 -21.99
C VAL A 378 -15.33 11.19 -22.11
N ASP A 379 -15.40 10.40 -23.18
CA ASP A 379 -16.51 9.48 -23.41
C ASP A 379 -16.33 8.17 -22.62
N ILE A 380 -16.88 8.15 -21.40
CA ILE A 380 -16.85 6.99 -20.51
C ILE A 380 -18.00 5.98 -20.74
N ASP A 381 -18.94 6.27 -21.65
CA ASP A 381 -20.21 5.51 -21.76
C ASP A 381 -19.98 4.01 -22.06
N GLY A 382 -18.91 3.67 -22.78
CA GLY A 382 -18.53 2.28 -23.07
C GLY A 382 -17.88 1.58 -21.87
N ASP A 383 -16.97 2.27 -21.18
CA ASP A 383 -16.30 1.72 -19.99
C ASP A 383 -17.30 1.43 -18.88
N VAL A 384 -18.27 2.33 -18.66
CA VAL A 384 -19.32 2.16 -17.64
C VAL A 384 -20.21 0.93 -17.90
N LEU A 385 -20.44 0.55 -19.16
CA LEU A 385 -21.16 -0.69 -19.49
C LEU A 385 -20.36 -1.93 -19.08
N VAL A 386 -19.05 -1.95 -19.37
CA VAL A 386 -18.15 -3.04 -18.97
C VAL A 386 -18.00 -3.11 -17.45
N PHE A 387 -17.81 -1.97 -16.79
CA PHE A 387 -17.76 -1.89 -15.32
C PHE A 387 -19.04 -2.38 -14.67
N LEU A 388 -20.23 -2.13 -15.23
CA LEU A 388 -21.48 -2.63 -14.66
C LEU A 388 -21.52 -4.17 -14.61
N GLU A 389 -21.17 -4.85 -15.70
CA GLU A 389 -21.16 -6.32 -15.75
C GLU A 389 -20.12 -6.91 -14.78
N LEU A 390 -18.90 -6.36 -14.78
CA LEU A 390 -17.83 -6.80 -13.88
C LEU A 390 -18.14 -6.53 -12.41
N ALA A 391 -18.73 -5.37 -12.09
CA ALA A 391 -19.08 -4.97 -10.73
C ALA A 391 -20.19 -5.84 -10.16
N GLN A 392 -21.25 -6.11 -10.94
CA GLN A 392 -22.32 -7.03 -10.54
C GLN A 392 -21.79 -8.47 -10.35
N PHE A 393 -20.93 -8.95 -11.25
CA PHE A 393 -20.37 -10.31 -11.17
C PHE A 393 -19.38 -10.50 -10.00
N HIS A 394 -18.62 -9.46 -9.64
CA HIS A 394 -17.60 -9.51 -8.59
C HIS A 394 -18.02 -8.84 -7.26
N CYS A 395 -19.32 -8.60 -7.06
CA CYS A 395 -19.90 -8.05 -5.82
C CYS A 395 -19.38 -6.66 -5.44
N ALA A 396 -19.06 -5.81 -6.42
CA ALA A 396 -18.74 -4.39 -6.25
C ALA A 396 -20.05 -3.57 -6.33
N TYR A 397 -20.87 -3.66 -5.28
CA TYR A 397 -22.25 -3.20 -5.30
C TYR A 397 -22.40 -1.68 -5.47
N GLN A 398 -21.51 -0.88 -4.87
CA GLN A 398 -21.61 0.58 -4.93
C GLN A 398 -21.15 1.11 -6.30
N LEU A 399 -20.12 0.48 -6.88
CA LEU A 399 -19.72 0.73 -8.26
C LEU A 399 -20.84 0.33 -9.24
N ALA A 400 -21.46 -0.83 -9.05
CA ALA A 400 -22.59 -1.28 -9.87
C ALA A 400 -23.77 -0.29 -9.82
N ASP A 401 -24.18 0.16 -8.62
CA ASP A 401 -25.25 1.16 -8.45
C ASP A 401 -24.91 2.50 -9.13
N TRP A 402 -23.64 2.92 -9.07
CA TRP A 402 -23.18 4.12 -9.78
C TRP A 402 -23.21 3.95 -11.31
N CYS A 403 -22.77 2.79 -11.83
CA CYS A 403 -22.84 2.49 -13.25
C CYS A 403 -24.30 2.42 -13.76
N LEU A 404 -25.20 1.77 -13.01
CA LEU A 404 -26.66 1.78 -13.27
C LEU A 404 -27.19 3.21 -13.33
N HIS A 405 -26.80 4.07 -12.38
CA HIS A 405 -27.19 5.48 -12.38
C HIS A 405 -26.70 6.24 -13.62
N HIS A 406 -25.42 6.11 -13.99
CA HIS A 406 -24.86 6.80 -15.15
C HIS A 406 -25.55 6.35 -16.45
N ILE A 407 -25.76 5.05 -16.65
CA ILE A 407 -26.44 4.51 -17.83
C ILE A 407 -27.89 4.98 -17.88
N CYS A 408 -28.65 4.85 -16.79
CA CYS A 408 -30.04 5.32 -16.72
C CYS A 408 -30.17 6.81 -17.03
N THR A 409 -29.27 7.64 -16.48
CA THR A 409 -29.41 9.09 -16.60
C THR A 409 -28.81 9.68 -17.87
N ASN A 410 -28.06 8.88 -18.64
CA ASN A 410 -27.59 9.19 -19.99
C ASN A 410 -28.20 8.26 -21.06
N TYR A 411 -29.27 7.52 -20.73
CA TYR A 411 -29.81 6.39 -21.49
C TYR A 411 -29.97 6.63 -23.00
N ASN A 412 -30.54 7.78 -23.39
CA ASN A 412 -30.76 8.12 -24.80
C ASN A 412 -29.44 8.31 -25.59
N ASN A 413 -28.33 8.60 -24.91
CA ASN A 413 -27.00 8.71 -25.52
C ASN A 413 -26.35 7.33 -25.62
N VAL A 414 -26.31 6.59 -24.51
CA VAL A 414 -25.75 5.24 -24.42
C VAL A 414 -26.42 4.31 -25.45
N CYS A 415 -27.76 4.29 -25.52
CA CYS A 415 -28.50 3.50 -26.51
C CYS A 415 -28.23 3.86 -27.98
N ARG A 416 -27.76 5.08 -28.29
CA ARG A 416 -27.38 5.46 -29.66
C ARG A 416 -25.98 5.03 -30.01
N LYS A 417 -25.05 5.09 -29.05
CA LYS A 417 -23.65 4.68 -29.21
C LYS A 417 -23.49 3.15 -29.19
N PHE A 418 -24.13 2.51 -28.21
CA PHE A 418 -23.95 1.09 -27.85
C PHE A 418 -25.28 0.29 -27.93
N PRO A 419 -26.00 0.30 -29.08
CA PRO A 419 -27.31 -0.36 -29.19
C PRO A 419 -27.24 -1.89 -29.15
N ARG A 420 -26.06 -2.48 -29.39
CA ARG A 420 -25.86 -3.93 -29.31
C ARG A 420 -25.64 -4.36 -27.87
N ASP A 421 -24.79 -3.64 -27.17
CA ASP A 421 -24.35 -3.90 -25.81
C ASP A 421 -25.52 -3.71 -24.84
N MET A 422 -26.27 -2.61 -24.97
CA MET A 422 -27.53 -2.37 -24.23
C MET A 422 -28.58 -3.48 -24.42
N LYS A 423 -28.56 -4.21 -25.55
CA LYS A 423 -29.44 -5.35 -25.82
C LYS A 423 -28.85 -6.70 -25.34
N ALA A 424 -27.54 -6.76 -25.16
CA ALA A 424 -26.82 -7.93 -24.65
C ALA A 424 -26.84 -8.00 -23.11
N MET A 425 -26.98 -6.86 -22.41
CA MET A 425 -27.14 -6.78 -20.95
C MET A 425 -28.22 -7.74 -20.44
N SER A 426 -28.10 -8.18 -19.19
CA SER A 426 -29.09 -9.05 -18.53
C SER A 426 -30.53 -8.48 -18.59
N GLY A 427 -31.53 -9.36 -18.59
CA GLY A 427 -32.94 -8.94 -18.61
C GLY A 427 -33.32 -8.04 -17.42
N GLU A 428 -32.72 -8.29 -16.25
CA GLU A 428 -32.87 -7.46 -15.05
C GLU A 428 -32.33 -6.04 -15.26
N ASN A 429 -31.14 -5.91 -15.87
CA ASN A 429 -30.56 -4.61 -16.21
C ASN A 429 -31.42 -3.88 -17.27
N GLN A 430 -31.93 -4.58 -18.29
CA GLN A 430 -32.82 -3.99 -19.29
C GLN A 430 -34.11 -3.43 -18.66
N GLU A 431 -34.78 -4.20 -17.79
CA GLU A 431 -35.96 -3.72 -17.05
C GLU A 431 -35.61 -2.53 -16.14
N TYR A 432 -34.47 -2.60 -15.43
CA TYR A 432 -34.00 -1.52 -14.59
C TYR A 432 -33.79 -0.23 -15.39
N PHE A 433 -33.15 -0.30 -16.56
CA PHE A 433 -32.92 0.87 -17.41
C PHE A 433 -34.23 1.46 -17.94
N GLU A 434 -35.17 0.64 -18.42
CA GLU A 434 -36.46 1.12 -18.91
C GLU A 434 -37.27 1.83 -17.82
N LYS A 435 -37.17 1.35 -16.58
CA LYS A 435 -37.86 1.90 -15.40
C LYS A 435 -37.22 3.19 -14.87
N HIS A 436 -35.90 3.28 -14.83
CA HIS A 436 -35.17 4.38 -14.18
C HIS A 436 -34.52 5.39 -15.14
N ARG A 437 -34.67 5.21 -16.46
CA ARG A 437 -34.14 6.14 -17.47
C ARG A 437 -34.58 7.59 -17.28
N TRP A 438 -33.64 8.50 -17.55
CA TRP A 438 -33.90 9.94 -17.63
C TRP A 438 -33.48 10.47 -19.03
N PRO A 439 -34.30 11.34 -19.68
CA PRO A 439 -35.66 11.72 -19.31
C PRO A 439 -36.66 10.54 -19.34
N PRO A 440 -37.69 10.54 -18.47
CA PRO A 440 -38.71 9.49 -18.45
C PRO A 440 -39.53 9.38 -19.73
N VAL A 441 -40.06 8.19 -20.00
CA VAL A 441 -40.86 7.89 -21.22
C VAL A 441 -42.09 8.79 -21.36
N TRP A 442 -42.76 9.13 -20.26
CA TRP A 442 -43.93 10.02 -20.28
C TRP A 442 -43.56 11.44 -20.73
N TYR A 443 -42.44 11.97 -20.23
CA TYR A 443 -41.96 13.31 -20.61
C TYR A 443 -41.62 13.37 -22.10
N LEU A 444 -40.97 12.34 -22.64
CA LEU A 444 -40.63 12.27 -24.07
C LEU A 444 -41.88 12.23 -24.96
N LYS A 445 -42.97 11.60 -24.50
CA LYS A 445 -44.27 11.60 -25.20
C LYS A 445 -44.96 12.97 -25.14
N GLU A 446 -44.91 13.64 -23.99
CA GLU A 446 -45.47 15.00 -23.84
C GLU A 446 -44.68 16.05 -24.61
N GLU A 447 -43.35 15.95 -24.66
CA GLU A 447 -42.49 16.88 -25.39
C GLU A 447 -42.71 16.73 -26.90
N ASP A 448 -42.78 15.51 -27.43
CA ASP A 448 -43.13 15.29 -28.84
C ASP A 448 -44.53 15.84 -29.19
N HIS A 449 -45.53 15.62 -28.31
CA HIS A 449 -46.85 16.20 -28.47
C HIS A 449 -46.81 17.75 -28.45
N TYR A 450 -46.08 18.34 -27.50
CA TYR A 450 -45.91 19.80 -27.40
C TYR A 450 -45.23 20.39 -28.63
N GLN A 451 -44.17 19.76 -29.14
CA GLN A 451 -43.46 20.19 -30.35
C GLN A 451 -44.33 20.06 -31.61
N ARG A 452 -45.16 19.02 -31.72
CA ARG A 452 -46.14 18.90 -32.80
C ARG A 452 -47.18 20.02 -32.75
N ALA A 453 -47.83 20.22 -31.60
CA ALA A 453 -48.83 21.28 -31.41
C ALA A 453 -48.26 22.69 -31.61
N LYS A 454 -47.00 22.92 -31.22
CA LYS A 454 -46.28 24.17 -31.46
C LYS A 454 -46.07 24.44 -32.96
N LYS A 455 -45.58 23.44 -33.71
CA LYS A 455 -45.39 23.54 -35.18
C LYS A 455 -46.71 23.75 -35.92
N GLU A 456 -47.80 23.13 -35.46
CA GLU A 456 -49.14 23.37 -36.02
C GLU A 456 -49.59 24.81 -35.80
N ARG A 457 -49.44 25.35 -34.58
CA ARG A 457 -49.73 26.77 -34.29
C ARG A 457 -48.87 27.72 -35.13
N GLU A 458 -47.56 27.49 -35.23
CA GLU A 458 -46.66 28.30 -36.06
C GLU A 458 -47.09 28.31 -37.54
N LYS A 459 -47.61 27.18 -38.04
CA LYS A 459 -48.15 27.04 -39.40
C LYS A 459 -49.50 27.77 -39.55
N GLU A 460 -50.38 27.72 -38.56
CA GLU A 460 -51.63 28.49 -38.54
C GLU A 460 -51.37 30.00 -38.51
N ASP A 461 -50.46 30.46 -37.64
CA ASP A 461 -50.04 31.87 -37.53
C ASP A 461 -49.42 32.36 -38.85
N TYR A 462 -48.55 31.56 -39.48
CA TYR A 462 -47.99 31.86 -40.80
C TYR A 462 -49.08 31.98 -41.89
N LEU A 463 -50.05 31.06 -41.90
CA LEU A 463 -51.19 31.11 -42.84
C LEU A 463 -52.10 32.31 -42.57
N HIS A 464 -52.33 32.66 -41.30
CA HIS A 464 -53.12 33.82 -40.89
C HIS A 464 -52.43 35.14 -41.30
N LEU A 465 -51.12 35.26 -41.06
CA LEU A 465 -50.32 36.41 -41.48
C LEU A 465 -50.30 36.57 -43.02
N LYS A 466 -50.27 35.46 -43.77
CA LYS A 466 -50.36 35.47 -45.24
C LYS A 466 -51.76 35.83 -45.77
N ARG A 467 -52.82 35.63 -44.97
CA ARG A 467 -54.22 35.98 -45.30
C ARG A 467 -54.59 37.43 -44.97
N GLN A 468 -53.77 38.15 -44.19
CA GLN A 468 -53.94 39.59 -43.96
C GLN A 468 -53.66 40.37 -45.26
N PRO A 469 -54.65 41.05 -45.87
CA PRO A 469 -54.38 41.91 -47.01
C PRO A 469 -53.56 43.12 -46.55
N LYS A 470 -52.51 43.48 -47.29
CA LYS A 470 -51.72 44.69 -47.04
C LYS A 470 -52.60 45.94 -47.16
N ARG A 471 -53.23 46.36 -46.06
CA ARG A 471 -53.98 47.63 -45.98
C ARG A 471 -52.99 48.79 -46.08
N ARG A 472 -52.76 49.23 -47.31
CA ARG A 472 -52.01 50.45 -47.64
C ARG A 472 -52.81 51.64 -47.11
N TRP A 473 -52.38 52.22 -45.99
CA TRP A 473 -52.99 53.43 -45.44
C TRP A 473 -52.80 54.58 -46.43
N LEU A 474 -53.86 54.94 -47.14
CA LEU A 474 -53.94 56.14 -47.96
C LEU A 474 -54.31 57.30 -47.05
N PHE A 475 -53.30 58.00 -46.52
CA PHE A 475 -53.52 59.33 -45.95
C PHE A 475 -54.00 60.27 -47.06
N TRP A 476 -55.21 60.82 -46.91
CA TRP A 476 -55.67 61.92 -47.75
C TRP A 476 -54.87 63.17 -47.38
N ASN A 477 -54.01 63.63 -48.29
CA ASN A 477 -53.39 64.95 -48.17
C ASN A 477 -54.48 66.02 -48.34
N ALA A 478 -54.74 66.78 -47.28
CA ALA A 478 -55.46 68.04 -47.40
C ALA A 478 -54.57 69.03 -48.18
N SER A 479 -55.02 69.43 -49.37
CA SER A 479 -54.29 70.34 -50.25
C SER A 479 -54.31 71.77 -49.70
N SER A 480 -53.14 72.29 -49.32
CA SER A 480 -52.92 73.73 -49.18
C SER A 480 -52.60 74.33 -50.55
N SER A 481 -53.39 75.33 -50.97
CA SER A 481 -53.24 76.02 -52.25
C SER A 481 -52.10 77.05 -52.22
N PRO A 482 -51.25 77.16 -53.26
CA PRO A 482 -50.19 78.17 -53.35
C PRO A 482 -50.45 79.26 -54.41
N SER A 483 -50.32 80.53 -54.03
CA SER A 483 -50.04 81.72 -54.89
C SER A 483 -50.10 82.97 -53.99
N SER A 484 -49.03 83.71 -53.64
CA SER A 484 -47.93 84.36 -54.38
C SER A 484 -48.16 85.88 -54.47
N SER A 485 -47.10 86.64 -54.18
CA SER A 485 -46.98 88.13 -54.10
C SER A 485 -47.19 88.69 -52.69
#